data_AF-A0A849Z103-F1
#
_entry.id   AF-A0A849Z103-F1
#
_cell.length_a   1.000
_cell.length_b   1.000
_cell.length_c   1.000
_cell.angle_alpha   90.00
_cell.angle_beta   90.00
_cell.angle_gamma   90.00
#
_symmetry.space_group_name_H-M   'P 1'
#
loop_
_entity.id
_entity.type
_entity.pdbx_description
1 polymer ?
#
loop_
_entity_poly.entity_id
_entity_poly.type
_entity_poly.pdbx_seq_one_letter_code
_entity_poly.pdbx_strand_id
1 'polypeptide(L)'
;TLGPDEAARFVERLAHRDAHRRAAARAAAAHGDPKLVPMLLEWLDEPSIARRAADAIATLTGNTIVGDLAADAPTQAADVVDDEDDALDPDDTLAWPDATAVRAAWEQSKASFLPGTRHVLGRPMSASSLWRALTVGRQPERARAAFDLARLGEPLFDVSAPSHRQLRALAGRN
;
A
#
# COMPACT_ATOMS: atom_id res chain seq x y z
N THR A 1 -18.09 8.41 7.01
CA THR A 1 -16.92 8.09 6.16
C THR A 1 -17.30 8.39 4.73
N LEU A 2 -16.39 8.92 3.91
CA LEU A 2 -16.62 9.19 2.49
C LEU A 2 -17.01 7.91 1.75
N GLY A 3 -17.89 8.01 0.75
CA GLY A 3 -18.21 6.89 -0.13
C GLY A 3 -17.03 6.51 -1.04
N PRO A 4 -17.04 5.31 -1.68
CA PRO A 4 -15.93 4.84 -2.52
C PRO A 4 -15.53 5.80 -3.66
N ASP A 5 -16.50 6.42 -4.32
CA ASP A 5 -16.21 7.36 -5.42
C ASP A 5 -15.73 8.72 -4.92
N GLU A 6 -16.26 9.17 -3.79
CA GLU A 6 -15.88 10.44 -3.20
C GLU A 6 -14.46 10.41 -2.65
N ALA A 7 -14.07 9.30 -2.02
CA ALA A 7 -12.74 9.09 -1.49
C ALA A 7 -11.69 9.01 -2.60
N ALA A 8 -11.96 8.30 -3.70
CA ALA A 8 -11.03 8.25 -4.80
C ALA A 8 -10.86 9.60 -5.52
N ARG A 9 -11.95 10.35 -5.74
CA ARG A 9 -11.86 11.72 -6.25
C ARG A 9 -11.06 12.62 -5.32
N PHE A 10 -11.13 12.41 -4.00
CA PHE A 10 -10.30 13.12 -3.04
C PHE A 10 -8.82 12.77 -3.20
N VAL A 11 -8.48 11.49 -3.39
CA VAL A 11 -7.11 11.04 -3.67
C VAL A 11 -6.57 11.67 -4.96
N GLU A 12 -7.36 11.65 -6.04
CA GLU A 12 -7.00 12.26 -7.32
C GLU A 12 -6.76 13.78 -7.18
N ARG A 13 -7.61 14.48 -6.42
CA ARG A 13 -7.40 15.91 -6.12
C ARG A 13 -6.11 16.17 -5.35
N LEU A 14 -5.77 15.29 -4.42
CA LEU A 14 -4.54 15.39 -3.65
C LEU A 14 -3.31 15.17 -4.55
N ALA A 15 -3.41 14.23 -5.48
CA ALA A 15 -2.37 13.90 -6.46
C ALA A 15 -2.02 15.06 -7.41
N HIS A 16 -2.95 15.98 -7.70
CA HIS A 16 -2.68 17.14 -8.56
C HIS A 16 -1.64 18.13 -8.02
N ARG A 17 -1.25 18.01 -6.74
CA ARG A 17 -0.17 18.79 -6.16
C ARG A 17 1.01 17.88 -5.85
N ASP A 18 2.16 18.14 -6.46
CA ASP A 18 3.37 17.31 -6.30
C ASP A 18 3.76 17.15 -4.82
N ALA A 19 3.66 18.24 -4.04
CA ALA A 19 3.88 18.25 -2.59
C ALA A 19 2.97 17.28 -1.79
N HIS A 20 1.93 16.72 -2.40
CA HIS A 20 0.98 15.82 -1.76
C HIS A 20 0.91 14.42 -2.38
N ARG A 21 1.73 14.10 -3.40
CA ARG A 21 1.71 12.77 -4.03
C ARG A 21 1.98 11.63 -3.04
N ARG A 22 2.92 11.81 -2.10
CA ARG A 22 3.16 10.82 -1.02
C ARG A 22 1.91 10.58 -0.17
N ALA A 23 1.20 11.65 0.17
CA ALA A 23 -0.05 11.55 0.93
C ALA A 23 -1.17 10.90 0.07
N ALA A 24 -1.23 11.21 -1.22
CA ALA A 24 -2.16 10.59 -2.16
C ALA A 24 -1.89 9.08 -2.31
N ALA A 25 -0.64 8.64 -2.42
CA ALA A 25 -0.27 7.23 -2.45
C ALA A 25 -0.71 6.49 -1.18
N ARG A 26 -0.42 7.07 0.00
CA ARG A 26 -0.86 6.51 1.30
C ARG A 26 -2.39 6.44 1.39
N ALA A 27 -3.07 7.48 0.93
CA ALA A 27 -4.53 7.52 0.90
C ALA A 27 -5.11 6.50 -0.09
N ALA A 28 -4.48 6.28 -1.25
CA ALA A 28 -4.85 5.25 -2.20
C ALA A 28 -4.73 3.85 -1.59
N ALA A 29 -3.60 3.54 -0.94
CA ALA A 29 -3.39 2.28 -0.24
C ALA A 29 -4.43 2.07 0.88
N ALA A 30 -4.70 3.11 1.68
CA ALA A 30 -5.69 3.05 2.74
C ALA A 30 -7.12 2.90 2.20
N HIS A 31 -7.42 3.51 1.06
CA HIS A 31 -8.72 3.42 0.40
C HIS A 31 -8.93 2.06 -0.28
N GLY A 32 -7.88 1.51 -0.89
CA GLY A 32 -7.86 0.17 -1.48
C GLY A 32 -8.73 0.00 -2.73
N ASP A 33 -9.15 1.08 -3.38
CA ASP A 33 -9.94 0.99 -4.63
C ASP A 33 -9.00 0.77 -5.82
N PRO A 34 -9.17 -0.34 -6.58
CA PRO A 34 -8.34 -0.67 -7.73
C PRO A 34 -8.29 0.42 -8.82
N LYS A 35 -9.31 1.29 -8.90
CA LYS A 35 -9.32 2.39 -9.89
C LYS A 35 -8.21 3.42 -9.69
N LEU A 36 -7.57 3.44 -8.53
CA LEU A 36 -6.43 4.31 -8.24
C LEU A 36 -5.09 3.71 -8.72
N VAL A 37 -5.05 2.42 -9.07
CA VAL A 37 -3.81 1.74 -9.49
C VAL A 37 -3.21 2.33 -10.77
N PRO A 38 -3.98 2.63 -11.84
CA PRO A 38 -3.42 3.26 -13.04
C PRO A 38 -2.61 4.53 -12.76
N MET A 39 -3.13 5.43 -11.94
CA MET A 39 -2.41 6.64 -11.51
C MET A 39 -1.12 6.32 -10.74
N LEU A 40 -1.15 5.33 -9.83
CA LEU A 40 0.06 4.93 -9.09
C LEU A 40 1.12 4.32 -10.02
N LEU A 41 0.71 3.61 -11.08
CA LEU A 41 1.63 3.05 -12.06
C LEU A 41 2.36 4.16 -12.82
N GLU A 42 1.71 5.28 -13.14
CA GLU A 42 2.35 6.45 -13.78
C GLU A 42 3.51 7.03 -12.94
N TRP A 43 3.50 6.83 -11.62
CA TRP A 43 4.52 7.35 -10.72
C TRP A 43 5.74 6.43 -10.55
N LEU A 44 5.72 5.22 -11.11
CA LEU A 44 6.82 4.26 -10.94
C LEU A 44 8.11 4.68 -11.63
N ASP A 45 8.02 5.51 -12.67
CA ASP A 45 9.18 5.99 -13.44
C ASP A 45 9.84 7.23 -12.82
N GLU A 46 9.27 7.77 -11.73
CA GLU A 46 9.75 8.98 -11.05
C GLU A 46 10.45 8.61 -9.73
N PRO A 47 11.79 8.72 -9.62
CA PRO A 47 12.54 8.24 -8.45
C PRO A 47 12.10 8.82 -7.10
N SER A 48 11.65 10.07 -7.07
CA SER A 48 11.17 10.78 -5.87
C SER A 48 9.93 10.16 -5.22
N ILE A 49 9.16 9.35 -5.97
CA ILE A 49 7.87 8.79 -5.53
C ILE A 49 7.71 7.30 -5.84
N ALA A 50 8.54 6.72 -6.72
CA ALA A 50 8.44 5.35 -7.22
C ALA A 50 8.27 4.30 -6.11
N ARG A 51 9.11 4.34 -5.08
CA ARG A 51 9.04 3.43 -3.93
C ARG A 51 7.71 3.48 -3.21
N ARG A 52 7.21 4.69 -2.96
CA ARG A 52 5.92 4.90 -2.27
C ARG A 52 4.72 4.51 -3.12
N ALA A 53 4.78 4.77 -4.43
CA ALA A 53 3.75 4.33 -5.36
C ALA A 53 3.69 2.79 -5.43
N ALA A 54 4.84 2.14 -5.54
CA ALA A 54 4.95 0.68 -5.55
C ALA A 54 4.47 0.04 -4.24
N ASP A 55 4.82 0.62 -3.08
CA ASP A 55 4.31 0.20 -1.77
C ASP A 55 2.78 0.30 -1.69
N ALA A 56 2.19 1.36 -2.22
CA ALA A 56 0.74 1.52 -2.27
C ALA A 56 0.06 0.45 -3.15
N ILE A 57 0.65 0.14 -4.32
CA ILE A 57 0.20 -0.94 -5.19
C ILE A 57 0.33 -2.29 -4.48
N ALA A 58 1.44 -2.55 -3.80
CA ALA A 58 1.69 -3.78 -3.05
C ALA A 58 0.67 -3.98 -1.93
N THR A 59 0.34 -2.94 -1.17
CA THR A 59 -0.70 -3.01 -0.11
C THR A 59 -2.09 -3.31 -0.68
N LEU A 60 -2.43 -2.76 -1.84
CA LEU A 60 -3.72 -3.00 -2.48
C LEU A 60 -3.80 -4.42 -3.07
N THR A 61 -2.79 -4.80 -3.83
CA THR A 61 -2.75 -6.05 -4.62
C THR A 61 -2.30 -7.26 -3.81
N GLY A 62 -1.56 -7.06 -2.71
CA GLY A 62 -0.87 -8.10 -1.95
C GLY A 62 0.46 -8.54 -2.55
N ASN A 63 0.88 -7.97 -3.69
CA ASN A 63 2.14 -8.31 -4.36
C ASN A 63 3.27 -7.48 -3.79
N THR A 64 4.03 -8.06 -2.85
CA THR A 64 5.15 -7.36 -2.20
C THR A 64 6.27 -7.08 -3.21
N ILE A 65 6.87 -5.89 -3.14
CA ILE A 65 7.98 -5.46 -4.00
C ILE A 65 9.28 -6.15 -3.57
N VAL A 66 9.49 -7.37 -4.05
CA VAL A 66 10.68 -8.22 -3.81
C VAL A 66 10.95 -9.08 -5.04
N GLY A 67 12.17 -9.62 -5.16
CA GLY A 67 12.56 -10.49 -6.27
C GLY A 67 12.36 -9.79 -7.62
N ASP A 68 11.64 -10.42 -8.54
CA ASP A 68 11.37 -9.89 -9.89
C ASP A 68 10.60 -8.57 -9.92
N LEU A 69 9.92 -8.19 -8.81
CA LEU A 69 9.22 -6.90 -8.72
C LEU A 69 10.11 -5.78 -8.19
N ALA A 70 11.29 -6.10 -7.65
CA ALA A 70 12.23 -5.14 -7.13
C ALA A 70 13.37 -4.89 -8.14
N ALA A 71 13.92 -3.69 -8.10
CA ALA A 71 15.10 -3.28 -8.85
C ALA A 71 16.17 -2.75 -7.91
N ASP A 72 17.38 -2.59 -8.43
CA ASP A 72 18.41 -1.82 -7.75
C ASP A 72 18.02 -0.33 -7.67
N ALA A 73 18.59 0.37 -6.70
CA ALA A 73 18.43 1.82 -6.63
C ALA A 73 18.90 2.47 -7.95
N PRO A 74 18.16 3.46 -8.48
CA PRO A 74 18.57 4.17 -9.68
C PRO A 74 19.95 4.79 -9.43
N THR A 75 20.87 4.56 -10.36
CA THR A 75 22.19 5.18 -10.33
C THR A 75 21.96 6.67 -10.52
N GLN A 76 22.23 7.47 -9.50
CA GLN A 76 22.07 8.92 -9.58
C GLN A 76 22.84 9.43 -10.81
N ALA A 77 22.16 10.10 -11.73
CA ALA A 77 22.87 10.99 -12.65
C ALA A 77 23.52 12.05 -11.75
N ALA A 78 24.86 12.13 -11.82
CA ALA A 78 25.61 13.19 -11.17
C ALA A 78 24.97 14.55 -11.50
N ASP A 79 24.92 15.43 -10.50
CA ASP A 79 24.37 16.79 -10.52
C ASP A 79 22.91 16.94 -10.08
N VAL A 80 22.67 16.70 -8.79
CA VAL A 80 21.78 17.59 -8.02
C VAL A 80 22.59 18.07 -6.83
N VAL A 81 22.75 19.38 -6.77
CA VAL A 81 23.36 20.14 -5.67
C VAL A 81 22.90 19.60 -4.32
N ASP A 82 23.88 19.48 -3.43
CA ASP A 82 23.76 19.27 -1.99
C ASP A 82 22.91 20.39 -1.38
N ASP A 83 21.59 20.28 -1.50
CA ASP A 83 20.69 20.94 -0.58
C ASP A 83 20.68 20.07 0.67
N GLU A 84 21.41 20.53 1.69
CA GLU A 84 21.46 20.04 3.07
C GLU A 84 20.05 19.99 3.72
N ASP A 85 19.16 19.14 3.21
CA ASP A 85 17.98 18.70 3.93
C ASP A 85 18.31 17.31 4.49
N ASP A 86 18.93 17.31 5.68
CA ASP A 86 19.15 16.14 6.55
C ASP A 86 17.83 15.41 6.94
N ALA A 87 16.71 15.75 6.32
CA ALA A 87 15.45 15.06 6.43
C ALA A 87 15.61 13.62 5.92
N LEU A 88 15.64 12.68 6.88
CA LEU A 88 15.62 11.25 6.61
C LEU A 88 14.51 10.93 5.60
N ASP A 89 14.88 10.35 4.46
CA ASP A 89 13.92 9.97 3.43
C ASP A 89 12.85 9.04 4.04
N PRO A 90 11.57 9.46 4.09
CA PRO A 90 10.51 8.68 4.74
C PRO A 90 10.18 7.37 4.02
N ASP A 91 10.77 7.15 2.84
CA ASP A 91 10.59 5.99 1.98
C ASP A 91 11.87 5.13 1.89
N ASP A 92 12.90 5.41 2.72
CA ASP A 92 14.21 4.73 2.74
C ASP A 92 14.12 3.20 2.96
N THR A 93 13.17 2.77 3.78
CA THR A 93 12.90 1.35 4.09
C THR A 93 12.16 0.61 2.99
N LEU A 94 11.66 1.31 1.97
CA LEU A 94 10.91 0.71 0.87
C LEU A 94 11.85 0.25 -0.25
N ALA A 95 11.54 -0.91 -0.84
CA ALA A 95 12.27 -1.43 -1.99
C ALA A 95 12.03 -0.56 -3.23
N TRP A 96 13.08 -0.38 -4.03
CA TRP A 96 12.98 0.18 -5.37
C TRP A 96 12.20 -0.77 -6.29
N PRO A 97 11.20 -0.28 -7.04
CA PRO A 97 10.42 -1.15 -7.92
C PRO A 97 11.09 -1.33 -9.28
N ASP A 98 10.94 -2.53 -9.85
CA ASP A 98 11.01 -2.69 -11.31
C ASP A 98 9.67 -2.23 -11.89
N ALA A 99 9.65 -1.03 -12.48
CA ALA A 99 8.43 -0.43 -13.02
C ALA A 99 7.76 -1.31 -14.09
N THR A 100 8.56 -2.00 -14.91
CA THR A 100 8.05 -2.85 -15.98
C THR A 100 7.41 -4.11 -15.40
N ALA A 101 8.08 -4.76 -14.46
CA ALA A 101 7.57 -5.97 -13.81
C ALA A 101 6.31 -5.69 -12.98
N VAL A 102 6.27 -4.57 -12.25
CA VAL A 102 5.08 -4.16 -11.49
C VAL A 102 3.88 -3.88 -12.41
N ARG A 103 4.08 -3.17 -13.53
CA ARG A 103 3.02 -2.96 -14.54
C ARG A 103 2.54 -4.30 -15.11
N ALA A 104 3.45 -5.20 -15.45
CA ALA A 104 3.09 -6.51 -15.99
C ALA A 104 2.29 -7.36 -14.98
N ALA A 105 2.71 -7.39 -13.71
CA ALA A 105 1.99 -8.10 -12.65
C ALA A 105 0.60 -7.53 -12.40
N TRP A 106 0.43 -6.21 -12.48
CA TRP A 106 -0.90 -5.58 -12.44
C TRP A 106 -1.76 -6.02 -13.63
N GLU A 107 -1.24 -5.91 -14.85
CA GLU A 107 -1.99 -6.28 -16.07
C GLU A 107 -2.48 -7.73 -16.06
N GLN A 108 -1.67 -8.65 -15.52
CA GLN A 108 -2.03 -10.07 -15.37
C GLN A 108 -3.15 -10.32 -14.35
N SER A 109 -3.26 -9.47 -13.32
CA SER A 109 -4.16 -9.70 -12.19
C SER A 109 -5.37 -8.76 -12.15
N LYS A 110 -5.36 -7.63 -12.88
CA LYS A 110 -6.37 -6.56 -12.79
C LYS A 110 -7.81 -7.01 -12.97
N ALA A 111 -8.05 -8.06 -13.77
CA ALA A 111 -9.39 -8.61 -13.99
C ALA A 111 -10.03 -9.22 -12.74
N SER A 112 -9.22 -9.57 -11.73
CA SER A 112 -9.70 -10.09 -10.44
C SER A 112 -10.11 -8.99 -9.45
N PHE A 113 -9.92 -7.72 -9.81
CA PHE A 113 -10.19 -6.57 -8.95
C PHE A 113 -11.46 -5.84 -9.39
N LEU A 114 -12.36 -5.60 -8.44
CA LEU A 114 -13.62 -4.90 -8.67
C LEU A 114 -13.48 -3.39 -8.39
N PRO A 115 -13.65 -2.50 -9.39
CA PRO A 115 -13.68 -1.06 -9.16
C PRO A 115 -14.78 -0.65 -8.18
N GLY A 116 -14.52 0.39 -7.37
CA GLY A 116 -15.49 0.85 -6.36
C GLY A 116 -15.56 -0.06 -5.12
N THR A 117 -14.84 -1.18 -5.13
CA THR A 117 -14.72 -2.09 -3.98
C THR A 117 -13.35 -1.95 -3.36
N ARG A 118 -13.31 -1.72 -2.05
CA ARG A 118 -12.05 -1.71 -1.31
C ARG A 118 -11.46 -3.12 -1.25
N HIS A 119 -10.20 -3.25 -1.67
CA HIS A 119 -9.40 -4.46 -1.56
C HIS A 119 -8.36 -4.35 -0.45
N VAL A 120 -8.04 -5.47 0.17
CA VAL A 120 -7.00 -5.64 1.19
C VAL A 120 -6.16 -6.85 0.80
N LEU A 121 -4.90 -6.61 0.44
CA LEU A 121 -3.95 -7.67 0.03
C LEU A 121 -4.52 -8.62 -1.03
N GLY A 122 -5.06 -8.03 -2.10
CA GLY A 122 -5.56 -8.75 -3.27
C GLY A 122 -6.98 -9.32 -3.13
N ARG A 123 -7.71 -9.01 -2.06
CA ARG A 123 -9.06 -9.54 -1.82
C ARG A 123 -10.06 -8.44 -1.50
N PRO A 124 -11.32 -8.53 -1.95
CA PRO A 124 -12.38 -7.64 -1.48
C PRO A 124 -12.47 -7.62 0.05
N MET A 125 -12.62 -6.43 0.63
CA MET A 125 -12.65 -6.23 2.07
C MET A 125 -13.85 -6.96 2.68
N SER A 126 -13.54 -7.92 3.55
CA SER A 126 -14.44 -8.69 4.40
C SER A 126 -13.75 -9.04 5.71
N ALA A 127 -14.50 -9.41 6.75
CA ALA A 127 -13.91 -9.85 8.03
C ALA A 127 -12.87 -10.96 7.82
N SER A 128 -13.16 -11.96 6.99
CA SER A 128 -12.23 -13.05 6.66
C SER A 128 -10.94 -12.56 6.00
N SER A 129 -11.04 -11.60 5.07
CA SER A 129 -9.84 -11.01 4.42
C SER A 129 -8.98 -10.21 5.40
N LEU A 130 -9.59 -9.54 6.37
CA LEU A 130 -8.88 -8.75 7.38
C LEU A 130 -8.19 -9.66 8.41
N TRP A 131 -8.85 -10.74 8.83
CA TRP A 131 -8.20 -11.77 9.66
C TRP A 131 -7.01 -12.40 8.95
N ARG A 132 -7.14 -12.71 7.65
CA ARG A 132 -6.00 -13.15 6.83
C ARG A 132 -4.89 -12.10 6.84
N ALA A 133 -5.21 -10.83 6.65
CA ALA A 133 -4.22 -9.75 6.65
C ALA A 133 -3.48 -9.61 7.99
N LEU A 134 -4.13 -9.88 9.13
CA LEU A 134 -3.45 -9.95 10.44
C LEU A 134 -2.43 -11.10 10.55
N THR A 135 -2.59 -12.15 9.75
CA THR A 135 -1.69 -13.32 9.74
C THR A 135 -0.55 -13.18 8.74
N VAL A 136 -0.84 -12.72 7.52
CA VAL A 136 0.13 -12.74 6.40
C VAL A 136 0.68 -11.36 6.00
N GLY A 137 0.06 -10.28 6.50
CA GLY A 137 0.44 -8.93 6.11
C GLY A 137 1.72 -8.43 6.78
N ARG A 138 2.33 -7.41 6.19
CA ARG A 138 3.39 -6.58 6.80
C ARG A 138 2.82 -5.76 7.96
N GLN A 139 3.67 -5.26 8.85
CA GLN A 139 3.23 -4.52 10.05
C GLN A 139 2.19 -3.40 9.76
N PRO A 140 2.35 -2.54 8.74
CA PRO A 140 1.35 -1.52 8.43
C PRO A 140 -0.01 -2.10 8.01
N GLU A 141 0.01 -3.21 7.26
CA GLU A 141 -1.18 -3.89 6.75
C GLU A 141 -1.93 -4.58 7.89
N ARG A 142 -1.20 -5.19 8.83
CA ARG A 142 -1.75 -5.77 10.05
C ARG A 142 -2.41 -4.70 10.91
N ALA A 143 -1.72 -3.58 11.15
CA ALA A 143 -2.28 -2.47 11.91
C ALA A 143 -3.59 -1.96 11.28
N ARG A 144 -3.60 -1.79 9.95
CA ARG A 144 -4.80 -1.36 9.25
C ARG A 144 -5.94 -2.38 9.37
N ALA A 145 -5.64 -3.67 9.22
CA ALA A 145 -6.62 -4.73 9.35
C ALA A 145 -7.25 -4.78 10.75
N ALA A 146 -6.46 -4.57 11.81
CA ALA A 146 -6.96 -4.46 13.18
C ALA A 146 -7.96 -3.31 13.35
N PHE A 147 -7.65 -2.13 12.82
CA PHE A 147 -8.58 -0.98 12.85
C PHE A 147 -9.85 -1.24 12.04
N ASP A 148 -9.73 -1.84 10.86
CA ASP A 148 -10.89 -2.14 10.02
C ASP A 148 -11.81 -3.20 10.66
N LEU A 149 -11.24 -4.22 11.32
CA LEU A 149 -12.01 -5.18 12.12
C LEU A 149 -12.73 -4.50 13.27
N ALA A 150 -12.06 -3.60 13.99
CA ALA A 150 -12.67 -2.85 15.08
C ALA A 150 -13.87 -2.02 14.61
N ARG A 151 -13.77 -1.43 13.41
CA ARG A 151 -14.88 -0.69 12.78
C ARG A 151 -16.06 -1.59 12.39
N LEU A 152 -15.82 -2.87 12.18
CA LEU A 152 -16.86 -3.89 11.93
C LEU A 152 -17.45 -4.48 13.24
N GLY A 153 -17.02 -3.98 14.40
CA GLY A 153 -17.55 -4.38 15.71
C GLY A 153 -16.70 -5.39 16.47
N GLU A 154 -15.53 -5.76 15.95
CA GLU A 154 -14.60 -6.65 16.66
C GLU A 154 -13.79 -5.90 17.73
N PRO A 155 -13.26 -6.59 18.76
CA PRO A 155 -12.25 -5.99 19.62
C PRO A 155 -11.00 -5.60 18.82
N LEU A 156 -10.40 -4.45 19.14
CA LEU A 156 -9.15 -4.01 18.51
C LEU A 156 -8.03 -5.03 18.77
N PHE A 157 -7.46 -5.58 17.70
CA PHE A 157 -6.32 -6.50 17.79
C PHE A 157 -5.03 -5.72 18.03
N ASP A 158 -4.33 -6.00 19.12
CA ASP A 158 -3.04 -5.38 19.43
C ASP A 158 -1.91 -6.02 18.59
N VAL A 159 -1.60 -5.38 17.46
CA VAL A 159 -0.52 -5.79 16.54
C VAL A 159 0.89 -5.52 17.10
N SER A 160 1.00 -4.78 18.21
CA SER A 160 2.26 -4.49 18.90
C SER A 160 2.54 -5.45 20.08
N ALA A 161 1.54 -6.25 20.48
CA ALA A 161 1.70 -7.21 21.56
C ALA A 161 2.82 -8.23 21.27
N PRO A 162 3.45 -8.85 22.28
CA PRO A 162 4.42 -9.92 22.05
C PRO A 162 3.86 -11.07 21.18
N SER A 163 4.69 -11.65 20.30
CA SER A 163 4.27 -12.62 19.27
C SER A 163 3.43 -13.78 19.81
N HIS A 164 3.75 -14.31 20.99
CA HIS A 164 2.99 -15.41 21.60
C HIS A 164 1.54 -15.01 21.94
N ARG A 165 1.29 -13.76 22.34
CA ARG A 165 -0.07 -13.24 22.60
C ARG A 165 -0.84 -13.09 21.30
N GLN A 166 -0.18 -12.56 20.27
CA GLN A 166 -0.77 -12.43 18.94
C GLN A 166 -1.18 -13.80 18.37
N LEU A 167 -0.29 -14.79 18.45
CA LEU A 167 -0.57 -16.15 17.97
C LEU A 167 -1.75 -16.79 18.72
N ARG A 168 -1.82 -16.63 20.05
CA ARG A 168 -2.93 -17.15 20.86
C ARG A 168 -4.26 -16.49 20.48
N ALA A 169 -4.27 -15.18 20.24
CA ALA A 169 -5.47 -14.46 19.81
C ALA A 169 -5.93 -14.87 18.41
N LEU A 170 -5.00 -15.12 17.48
CA LEU A 170 -5.31 -15.61 16.13
C LEU A 170 -5.78 -17.07 16.12
N ALA A 171 -5.22 -17.93 16.98
CA ALA A 171 -5.62 -19.35 17.06
C ALA A 171 -7.07 -19.55 17.50
N GLY A 172 -7.65 -18.64 18.27
CA GLY A 172 -9.05 -18.68 18.70
C GLY A 172 -10.07 -18.23 17.63
N ARG A 173 -9.62 -17.95 16.40
CA ARG A 173 -10.43 -17.37 15.30
C ARG A 173 -10.54 -18.29 14.07
N ASN A 174 -9.92 -19.48 14.11
CA ASN A 174 -10.02 -20.51 13.06
C ASN A 174 -11.28 -21.36 13.22
#